data_AF-A0A8A1M432-F1
#
_entry.id   AF-A0A8A1M432-F1
#
_cell.length_a   1.000
_cell.length_b   1.000
_cell.length_c   1.000
_cell.angle_alpha   90.00
_cell.angle_beta   90.00
_cell.angle_gamma   90.00
#
_symmetry.space_group_name_H-M   'P 1'
#
loop_
_entity.id
_entity.type
_entity.pdbx_description
1 polymer ?
#
loop_
_entity_poly.entity_id
_entity_poly.type
_entity_poly.pdbx_seq_one_letter_code
_entity_poly.pdbx_strand_id
1 'polypeptide(L)'
;MSLKLSNAEECDVGDIADIHLASFGENMMLQAQFPTPALRAGLRISLMEKAREEIRDPQWVVLVVRNQNEIISFAKWMRPVLDADSYVEVPWRWPEGTRMDILNEWARKVEDASSSVIGSTPCYCMKGAVRPRCSYGGVWSAA
;
A
#
# COMPACT_ATOMS: atom_id res chain seq x y z
N MET A 1 -16.12 -20.67 10.85
CA MET A 1 -15.59 -19.53 10.06
C MET A 1 -14.38 -20.02 9.30
N SER A 2 -14.30 -19.78 8.00
CA SER A 2 -13.14 -20.18 7.18
C SER A 2 -12.59 -18.93 6.52
N LEU A 3 -11.36 -18.59 6.90
CA LEU A 3 -10.59 -17.54 6.22
C LEU A 3 -9.93 -18.17 5.00
N LYS A 4 -10.04 -17.50 3.85
CA LYS A 4 -9.42 -17.95 2.60
C LYS A 4 -8.40 -16.93 2.14
N LEU A 5 -7.17 -17.37 1.92
CA LEU A 5 -6.11 -16.60 1.30
C LEU A 5 -6.09 -16.90 -0.21
N SER A 6 -6.04 -15.88 -1.05
CA SER A 6 -5.83 -16.05 -2.49
C SER A 6 -5.09 -14.84 -3.08
N ASN A 7 -4.67 -14.96 -4.34
CA ASN A 7 -4.26 -13.79 -5.11
C ASN A 7 -5.42 -12.79 -5.25
N ALA A 8 -5.08 -11.52 -5.29
CA ALA A 8 -6.01 -10.46 -5.64
C ALA A 8 -6.29 -10.47 -7.14
N GLU A 9 -7.52 -10.13 -7.50
CA GLU A 9 -8.00 -9.93 -8.86
C GLU A 9 -8.28 -8.44 -9.08
N GLU A 10 -8.39 -8.01 -10.33
CA GLU A 10 -8.64 -6.59 -10.63
C GLU A 10 -9.97 -6.05 -10.07
N CYS A 11 -10.94 -6.93 -9.83
CA CYS A 11 -12.20 -6.55 -9.18
C CYS A 11 -12.01 -6.20 -7.70
N ASP A 12 -10.93 -6.67 -7.06
CA ASP A 12 -10.64 -6.45 -5.64
C ASP A 12 -10.03 -5.06 -5.35
N VAL A 13 -9.60 -4.31 -6.38
CA VAL A 13 -8.86 -3.04 -6.20
C VAL A 13 -9.64 -1.99 -5.40
N GLY A 14 -10.98 -2.00 -5.51
CA GLY A 14 -11.85 -1.12 -4.75
C GLY A 14 -11.79 -1.42 -3.25
N ASP A 15 -11.97 -2.69 -2.89
CA ASP A 15 -11.88 -3.14 -1.51
C ASP A 15 -10.48 -2.92 -0.92
N ILE A 16 -9.43 -3.18 -1.69
CA ILE A 16 -8.04 -2.92 -1.28
C ILE A 16 -7.85 -1.44 -0.92
N ALA A 17 -8.30 -0.52 -1.77
CA ALA A 17 -8.20 0.91 -1.52
C ALA A 17 -9.01 1.35 -0.29
N ASP A 18 -10.22 0.81 -0.13
CA ASP A 18 -11.09 1.10 1.01
C ASP A 18 -10.50 0.59 2.32
N ILE A 19 -9.90 -0.60 2.31
CA ILE A 19 -9.19 -1.16 3.48
C ILE A 19 -8.00 -0.28 3.82
N HIS A 20 -7.20 0.13 2.83
CA HIS A 20 -6.04 1.00 3.06
C HIS A 20 -6.46 2.32 3.72
N LEU A 21 -7.50 2.98 3.20
CA LEU A 21 -8.02 4.22 3.79
C LEU A 21 -8.66 4.00 5.16
N ALA A 22 -9.34 2.88 5.38
CA ALA A 22 -9.90 2.57 6.70
C ALA A 22 -8.81 2.31 7.75
N SER A 23 -7.69 1.68 7.35
CA SER A 23 -6.57 1.40 8.25
C SER A 23 -5.72 2.64 8.56
N PHE A 24 -5.59 3.57 7.61
CA PHE A 24 -4.67 4.72 7.72
C PHE A 24 -5.36 6.09 7.66
N GLY A 25 -6.68 6.18 7.50
CA GLY A 25 -7.39 7.45 7.34
C GLY A 25 -7.32 8.37 8.56
N GLU A 26 -7.13 7.79 9.74
CA GLU A 26 -6.89 8.52 10.99
C GLU A 26 -5.40 8.75 11.29
N ASN A 27 -4.51 8.22 10.45
CA ASN A 27 -3.07 8.45 10.61
C ASN A 27 -2.75 9.93 10.35
N MET A 28 -2.16 10.60 11.35
CA MET A 28 -1.84 12.03 11.28
C MET A 28 -0.94 12.38 10.09
N MET A 29 -0.02 11.49 9.69
CA MET A 29 0.84 11.71 8.53
C MET A 29 0.04 11.69 7.22
N LEU A 30 -0.88 10.73 7.06
CA LEU A 30 -1.76 10.67 5.89
C LEU A 30 -2.67 11.91 5.85
N GLN A 31 -3.21 12.34 6.98
CA GLN A 31 -4.03 13.56 7.04
C GLN A 31 -3.22 14.83 6.71
N ALA A 32 -1.94 14.90 7.11
CA ALA A 32 -1.07 16.01 6.74
C ALA A 32 -0.78 16.05 5.23
N GLN A 33 -0.60 14.88 4.61
CA GLN A 33 -0.38 14.77 3.16
C GLN A 33 -1.64 15.05 2.33
N PHE A 34 -2.81 14.62 2.84
CA PHE A 34 -4.12 14.69 2.20
C PHE A 34 -5.16 15.37 3.13
N PRO A 35 -5.06 16.69 3.34
CA PRO A 35 -5.80 17.40 4.39
C PRO A 35 -7.31 17.46 4.17
N THR A 36 -7.78 17.49 2.92
CA THR A 36 -9.20 17.64 2.62
C THR A 36 -9.89 16.29 2.32
N PRO A 37 -11.20 16.16 2.60
CA PRO A 37 -11.96 14.99 2.18
C PRO A 37 -11.90 14.72 0.67
N ALA A 38 -11.89 15.78 -0.14
CA ALA A 38 -11.76 15.67 -1.61
C ALA A 38 -10.41 15.07 -2.01
N LEU A 39 -9.31 15.47 -1.36
CA LEU A 39 -7.99 14.88 -1.57
C LEU A 39 -7.94 13.41 -1.17
N ARG A 40 -8.60 13.04 -0.07
CA ARG A 40 -8.69 11.62 0.35
C ARG A 40 -9.53 10.78 -0.62
N ALA A 41 -10.57 11.35 -1.22
CA ALA A 41 -11.30 10.70 -2.32
C ALA A 41 -10.42 10.53 -3.57
N GLY A 42 -9.59 11.53 -3.91
CA GLY A 42 -8.58 11.41 -4.97
C GLY A 42 -7.50 10.37 -4.65
N LEU A 43 -7.08 10.27 -3.38
CA LEU A 43 -6.15 9.25 -2.92
C LEU A 43 -6.74 7.84 -3.10
N ARG A 44 -8.04 7.65 -2.84
CA ARG A 44 -8.72 6.38 -3.11
C ARG A 44 -8.55 5.93 -4.56
N ILE A 45 -8.75 6.84 -5.51
CA ILE A 45 -8.59 6.55 -6.94
C ILE A 45 -7.13 6.18 -7.24
N SER A 46 -6.19 6.94 -6.68
CA SER A 46 -4.75 6.70 -6.84
C SER A 46 -4.34 5.32 -6.30
N LEU A 47 -4.89 4.91 -5.15
CA LEU A 47 -4.68 3.59 -4.55
C LEU A 47 -5.27 2.46 -5.41
N MET A 48 -6.45 2.66 -6.00
CA MET A 48 -7.06 1.69 -6.91
C MET A 48 -6.22 1.50 -8.18
N GLU A 49 -5.75 2.60 -8.78
CA GLU A 49 -4.88 2.54 -9.96
C GLU A 49 -3.57 1.82 -9.64
N LYS A 50 -2.94 2.17 -8.50
CA LYS A 50 -1.71 1.53 -8.06
C LYS A 50 -1.89 0.03 -7.78
N ALA A 51 -2.96 -0.35 -7.08
CA ALA A 51 -3.26 -1.75 -6.81
C ALA A 51 -3.50 -2.54 -8.11
N ARG A 52 -4.16 -1.93 -9.11
CA ARG A 52 -4.36 -2.56 -10.43
C ARG A 52 -3.03 -2.78 -11.15
N GLU A 53 -2.12 -1.82 -11.09
CA GLU A 53 -0.77 -1.95 -11.67
C GLU A 53 0.01 -3.06 -10.98
N GLU A 54 0.01 -3.09 -9.65
CA GLU A 54 0.69 -4.12 -8.85
C GLU A 54 0.10 -5.53 -9.06
N ILE A 55 -1.21 -5.65 -9.27
CA ILE A 55 -1.85 -6.95 -9.58
C ILE A 55 -1.42 -7.48 -10.96
N ARG A 56 -1.17 -6.58 -11.92
CA ARG A 56 -0.74 -6.94 -13.28
C ARG A 56 0.76 -7.18 -13.41
N ASP A 57 1.54 -6.65 -12.47
CA ASP A 57 2.99 -6.69 -12.50
C ASP A 57 3.52 -8.01 -11.92
N PRO A 58 4.25 -8.84 -12.71
CA PRO A 58 4.85 -10.08 -12.22
C PRO A 58 5.83 -9.90 -11.06
N GLN A 59 6.40 -8.70 -10.91
CA GLN A 59 7.33 -8.36 -9.84
C GLN A 59 6.63 -8.18 -8.50
N TRP A 60 5.32 -7.98 -8.52
CA TRP A 60 4.50 -7.85 -7.32
C TRP A 60 3.75 -9.15 -7.01
N VAL A 61 3.47 -9.34 -5.73
CA VAL A 61 2.51 -10.32 -5.24
C VAL A 61 1.51 -9.58 -4.40
N VAL A 62 0.23 -9.70 -4.75
CA VAL A 62 -0.88 -9.10 -4.01
C VAL A 62 -1.82 -10.21 -3.57
N LEU A 63 -1.92 -10.41 -2.26
CA LEU A 63 -2.82 -11.39 -1.65
C LEU A 63 -3.93 -10.71 -0.86
N VAL A 64 -5.09 -11.34 -0.84
CA VAL A 64 -6.26 -10.92 -0.07
C VAL A 64 -6.74 -12.05 0.83
N VAL A 65 -7.23 -11.70 2.02
CA VAL A 65 -7.89 -12.61 2.95
C VAL A 65 -9.39 -12.35 2.89
N ARG A 66 -10.16 -13.40 2.58
CA ARG A 66 -11.63 -13.35 2.52
C ARG A 66 -12.28 -14.08 3.68
N ASN A 67 -13.33 -13.47 4.23
CA ASN A 67 -14.29 -14.10 5.14
C ASN A 67 -15.68 -14.00 4.51
N GLN A 68 -16.34 -15.14 4.26
CA GLN A 68 -17.67 -15.17 3.62
C GLN A 68 -17.76 -14.34 2.31
N ASN A 69 -16.69 -14.40 1.50
CA ASN A 69 -16.49 -13.64 0.25
C ASN A 69 -16.22 -12.14 0.39
N GLU A 70 -16.22 -11.58 1.61
CA GLU A 70 -15.78 -10.20 1.85
C GLU A 70 -14.26 -10.16 2.08
N ILE A 71 -13.56 -9.23 1.44
CA ILE A 71 -12.14 -8.99 1.71
C ILE A 71 -12.01 -8.22 3.03
N ILE A 72 -11.26 -8.79 3.97
CA ILE A 72 -11.04 -8.21 5.30
C ILE A 72 -9.62 -7.68 5.49
N SER A 73 -8.67 -8.12 4.67
CA SER A 73 -7.27 -7.69 4.70
C SER A 73 -6.59 -8.00 3.36
N PHE A 74 -5.52 -7.26 3.07
CA PHE A 74 -4.63 -7.54 1.97
C PHE A 74 -3.17 -7.36 2.40
N ALA A 75 -2.29 -8.04 1.69
CA ALA A 75 -0.85 -7.85 1.78
C ALA A 75 -0.30 -7.81 0.36
N LYS A 76 0.62 -6.87 0.11
CA LYS A 76 1.35 -6.76 -1.14
C LYS A 76 2.84 -6.70 -0.87
N TRP A 77 3.64 -7.29 -1.74
CA TRP A 77 5.08 -7.15 -1.65
C TRP A 77 5.72 -7.24 -3.02
N MET A 78 6.81 -6.51 -3.16
CA MET A 78 7.68 -6.61 -4.32
C MET A 78 8.66 -7.77 -4.10
N ARG A 79 8.85 -8.59 -5.13
CA ARG A 79 9.89 -9.63 -5.16
C ARG A 79 11.29 -8.96 -5.21
N PRO A 80 12.34 -9.64 -4.73
CA PRO A 80 13.70 -9.11 -4.79
C PRO A 80 14.09 -8.78 -6.23
N VAL A 81 14.54 -7.55 -6.44
CA VAL A 81 15.18 -7.12 -7.69
C VAL A 81 16.67 -7.41 -7.54
N LEU A 82 17.21 -8.32 -8.36
CA LEU A 82 18.64 -8.67 -8.31
C LEU A 82 19.53 -7.63 -9.01
N ASP A 83 18.97 -6.91 -9.99
CA ASP A 83 19.63 -5.85 -10.72
C ASP A 83 18.78 -4.58 -10.66
N ALA A 84 19.23 -3.57 -9.91
CA ALA A 84 18.46 -2.36 -9.65
C ALA A 84 18.08 -1.60 -10.92
N ASP A 85 18.84 -1.72 -12.01
CA ASP A 85 18.56 -1.06 -13.29
C ASP A 85 17.53 -1.84 -14.14
N SER A 86 17.20 -3.07 -13.74
CA SER A 86 16.32 -3.98 -14.50
C SER A 86 14.83 -3.71 -14.30
N TYR A 87 14.46 -2.97 -13.25
CA TYR A 87 13.07 -2.76 -12.88
C TYR A 87 12.83 -1.32 -12.41
N VAL A 88 11.89 -0.66 -13.07
CA VAL A 88 11.40 0.67 -12.69
C VAL A 88 9.94 0.54 -12.32
N GLU A 89 9.62 0.83 -11.05
CA GLU A 89 8.25 0.81 -10.57
C GLU A 89 7.42 1.92 -11.23
N VAL A 90 6.17 1.62 -11.59
CA VAL A 90 5.26 2.62 -12.16
C VAL A 90 5.08 3.79 -11.16
N PRO A 91 5.33 5.05 -11.59
CA PRO A 91 5.20 6.21 -10.73
C PRO A 91 3.78 6.38 -10.19
N TRP A 92 3.69 6.85 -8.95
CA TRP A 92 2.41 7.20 -8.36
C TRP A 92 1.73 8.36 -9.07
N ARG A 93 0.42 8.23 -9.27
CA ARG A 93 -0.44 9.31 -9.76
C ARG A 93 -1.13 9.97 -8.58
N TRP A 94 -0.49 10.97 -8.00
CA TRP A 94 -1.03 11.67 -6.84
C TRP A 94 -2.17 12.62 -7.21
N PRO A 95 -3.20 12.79 -6.34
CA PRO A 95 -4.24 13.75 -6.59
C PRO A 95 -3.69 15.19 -6.53
N GLU A 96 -4.22 16.07 -7.37
CA GLU A 96 -3.86 17.48 -7.37
C GLU A 96 -4.12 18.12 -6.00
N GLY A 97 -3.14 18.83 -5.45
CA GLY A 97 -3.20 19.42 -4.11
C GLY A 97 -2.62 18.53 -3.00
N THR A 98 -2.07 17.37 -3.34
CA THR A 98 -1.23 16.58 -2.42
C THR A 98 -0.08 17.43 -1.91
N ARG A 99 0.16 17.40 -0.59
CA ARG A 99 1.32 18.07 0.03
C ARG A 99 2.59 17.29 -0.25
N MET A 100 3.12 17.45 -1.46
CA MET A 100 4.32 16.76 -1.94
C MET A 100 5.56 17.07 -1.11
N ASP A 101 5.64 18.26 -0.52
CA ASP A 101 6.70 18.65 0.41
C ASP A 101 6.76 17.69 1.61
N ILE A 102 5.60 17.44 2.23
CA ILE A 102 5.47 16.55 3.39
C ILE A 102 5.69 15.09 2.96
N LEU A 103 5.11 14.68 1.84
CA LEU A 103 5.23 13.31 1.31
C LEU A 103 6.69 12.97 0.99
N ASN A 104 7.40 13.85 0.29
CA ASN A 104 8.79 13.63 -0.10
C ASN A 104 9.73 13.64 1.11
N GLU A 105 9.51 14.55 2.08
CA GLU A 105 10.30 14.57 3.31
C GLU A 105 10.12 13.29 4.12
N TRP A 106 8.87 12.82 4.24
CA TRP A 106 8.56 11.56 4.91
C TRP A 106 9.17 10.36 4.18
N ALA A 107 8.99 10.26 2.87
CA ALA A 107 9.56 9.18 2.05
C ALA A 107 11.08 9.11 2.21
N ARG A 108 11.77 10.26 2.16
CA ARG A 108 13.21 10.33 2.40
C ARG A 108 13.60 9.82 3.78
N LYS A 109 12.87 10.21 4.84
CA LYS A 109 13.17 9.74 6.21
C LYS A 109 12.98 8.23 6.37
N VAL A 110 11.95 7.67 5.73
CA VAL A 110 11.73 6.22 5.73
C VAL A 110 12.84 5.50 4.98
N GLU A 111 13.25 6.02 3.83
CA GLU A 111 14.34 5.46 3.01
C GLU A 111 15.67 5.51 3.76
N ASP A 112 16.03 6.67 4.34
CA ASP A 112 17.24 6.85 5.14
C ASP A 112 17.30 5.84 6.30
N ALA A 113 16.16 5.66 7.00
CA ALA A 113 16.06 4.69 8.08
C ALA A 113 16.16 3.24 7.57
N SER A 114 15.48 2.90 6.47
CA SER A 114 15.52 1.57 5.87
C SER A 114 16.92 1.19 5.41
N SER A 115 17.57 2.09 4.66
CA SER A 115 18.95 1.95 4.19
C SER A 115 19.94 1.77 5.34
N SER A 116 19.74 2.45 6.47
CA SER A 116 20.62 2.30 7.64
C SER A 116 20.55 0.92 8.32
N VAL A 117 19.44 0.19 8.15
CA VAL A 117 19.20 -1.11 8.79
C VAL A 117 19.43 -2.28 7.83
N ILE A 118 18.93 -2.16 6.59
CA ILE A 118 18.93 -3.23 5.59
C ILE A 118 20.17 -3.14 4.67
N GLY A 119 20.73 -1.94 4.49
CA GLY A 119 21.80 -1.67 3.53
C GLY A 119 21.35 -1.89 2.09
N SER A 120 22.25 -2.36 1.23
CA SER A 120 21.99 -2.64 -0.19
C SER A 120 21.59 -4.09 -0.49
N THR A 121 21.20 -4.85 0.54
CA THR A 121 20.87 -6.28 0.37
C THR A 121 19.49 -6.43 -0.28
N PRO A 122 19.35 -7.21 -1.37
CA PRO A 122 18.03 -7.48 -1.95
C PRO A 122 17.08 -8.10 -0.92
N CYS A 123 15.97 -7.43 -0.64
CA CYS A 123 14.99 -7.85 0.36
C CYS A 123 13.55 -7.82 -0.20
N TYR A 124 12.65 -8.56 0.44
CA TYR A 124 11.22 -8.45 0.16
C TYR A 124 10.68 -7.17 0.81
N CYS A 125 10.18 -6.24 0.00
CA CYS A 125 9.54 -5.02 0.50
C CYS A 125 8.04 -5.26 0.70
N MET A 126 7.62 -5.51 1.95
CA MET A 126 6.22 -5.78 2.30
C MET A 126 5.46 -4.50 2.62
N LYS A 127 4.26 -4.34 2.04
CA LYS A 127 3.29 -3.30 2.33
C LYS A 127 1.90 -3.94 2.53
N GLY A 128 1.10 -3.54 3.51
CA GLY A 128 -0.19 -4.21 3.76
C GLY A 128 -1.11 -3.45 4.71
N ALA A 129 -2.36 -3.91 4.83
CA ALA A 129 -3.36 -3.32 5.73
C ALA A 129 -4.46 -4.32 6.13
N VAL A 130 -5.13 -4.05 7.26
CA VAL A 130 -6.21 -4.88 7.82
C VAL A 130 -7.41 -3.99 8.17
N ARG A 131 -8.65 -4.41 7.85
CA ARG A 131 -9.85 -3.65 8.25
C ARG A 131 -9.88 -3.46 9.77
N PRO A 132 -10.18 -2.25 10.27
CA PRO A 132 -10.24 -1.97 11.72
C PRO A 132 -11.24 -2.86 12.49
N ARG A 133 -12.29 -3.34 11.83
CA ARG A 133 -13.29 -4.24 12.44
C ARG A 133 -12.77 -5.65 12.75
N CYS A 134 -11.63 -6.04 12.17
CA CYS A 134 -11.04 -7.37 12.31
C CYS A 134 -9.72 -7.36 13.10
N SER A 135 -9.31 -6.24 13.70
CA SER A 135 -8.03 -6.15 14.40
C SER A 135 -8.09 -6.69 15.84
N TYR A 136 -7.60 -7.92 16.03
CA TYR A 136 -6.81 -8.23 17.22
C TYR A 136 -5.33 -8.03 16.82
N GLY A 137 -4.79 -6.85 17.11
CA GLY A 137 -3.35 -6.54 17.13
C GLY A 137 -2.56 -6.85 15.84
N GLY A 138 -2.37 -5.85 14.98
CA GLY A 138 -1.39 -5.95 13.89
C GLY A 138 -1.51 -4.80 12.89
N VAL A 139 -0.93 -3.64 13.24
CA VAL A 139 -0.71 -2.56 12.29
C VAL A 139 0.59 -2.86 11.54
N TRP A 140 0.49 -3.22 10.27
CA TRP A 140 1.65 -3.33 9.38
C TRP A 140 1.62 -2.10 8.47
N SER A 141 2.65 -1.27 8.53
CA SER A 141 2.83 -0.09 7.69
C SER A 141 4.20 -0.15 7.04
N ALA A 142 4.26 0.07 5.73
CA ALA A 142 5.45 0.59 5.08
C ALA A 142 5.02 1.33 3.81
N ALA A 143 5.41 2.61 3.77
CA ALA A 143 5.37 3.62 2.70
C ALA A 143 4.73 3.22 1.36
#